data_AF-A0A818QFI8-F1
#
_entry.id   AF-A0A818QFI8-F1
#
_cell.length_a   1.000
_cell.length_b   1.000
_cell.length_c   1.000
_cell.angle_alpha   90.00
_cell.angle_beta   90.00
_cell.angle_gamma   90.00
#
_symmetry.space_group_name_H-M   'P 1'
#
loop_
_entity.id
_entity.type
_entity.pdbx_description
1 polymer ?
#
loop_
_entity_poly.entity_id
_entity_poly.type
_entity_poly.pdbx_seq_one_letter_code
_entity_poly.pdbx_strand_id
1 'polypeptide(L)'
;MEISTVHHHDTLLVPLHLLILSQHTIRFIALSAQVFLYYLSCGYLQELLFTLEGFKNTSWFLSCYQFLIYGVLSFIQIGFAGLSQRRASYRSYLILPILTVAAMGLSTHSVGYLNYPTQLMFKCCKLIPVLIGGIVIQKKKFNRYDVAATFCMSIGLIFFTLADSKVRPNFNAYGVIVVCLALVADAIIGNYQEKIMKIYHVSNVEIVFYSFMFGFLIILFGLLVTNNFFSSIAFWNKHPLRTYGYGLLFSIFGYLGIDIVLSMIKEYGALVCVTVTTCRKAITIVLSFTLFSKPFVFDYVWSGLIVVLGIYLNVYSRNQAGFNAKIASYTNRLLSLFR
;
A
#
# COMPACT_ATOMS: atom_id res chain seq x y z
N MET A 1 -31.53 -44.93 33.24
CA MET A 1 -32.65 -44.02 32.95
C MET A 1 -32.08 -42.64 32.79
N GLU A 2 -31.88 -42.23 31.55
CA GLU A 2 -31.66 -40.85 31.15
C GLU A 2 -32.95 -40.04 31.39
N ILE A 3 -32.80 -38.73 31.61
CA ILE A 3 -33.36 -37.63 30.77
C ILE A 3 -33.43 -36.33 31.60
N SER A 4 -32.59 -35.36 31.20
CA SER A 4 -32.85 -33.89 31.14
C SER A 4 -33.01 -33.10 32.46
N THR A 5 -32.64 -31.82 32.58
CA THR A 5 -32.54 -30.72 31.60
C THR A 5 -31.43 -29.74 31.99
N VAL A 6 -30.48 -29.54 31.08
CA VAL A 6 -29.53 -28.42 31.06
C VAL A 6 -30.19 -27.28 30.29
N HIS A 7 -30.57 -26.20 30.98
CA HIS A 7 -30.83 -24.90 30.38
C HIS A 7 -30.57 -23.84 31.46
N HIS A 8 -29.49 -23.05 31.31
CA HIS A 8 -29.48 -21.62 31.69
C HIS A 8 -28.16 -20.85 31.46
N HIS A 9 -27.09 -21.44 30.89
CA HIS A 9 -25.79 -20.74 30.81
C HIS A 9 -25.45 -19.99 29.50
N ASP A 10 -26.32 -19.98 28.48
CA ASP A 10 -25.96 -19.41 27.17
C ASP A 10 -26.27 -17.90 27.00
N THR A 11 -27.06 -17.27 27.87
CA THR A 11 -27.49 -15.88 27.68
C THR A 11 -26.50 -14.81 28.16
N LEU A 12 -25.53 -15.16 29.02
CA LEU A 12 -24.54 -14.21 29.56
C LEU A 12 -23.24 -14.12 28.72
N LEU A 13 -22.95 -15.15 27.91
CA LEU A 13 -21.81 -15.17 26.98
C LEU A 13 -22.03 -14.29 25.75
N VAL A 14 -23.29 -14.15 25.32
CA VAL A 14 -23.69 -13.34 24.16
C VAL A 14 -23.40 -11.84 24.35
N PRO A 15 -23.74 -11.17 25.46
CA PRO A 15 -23.43 -9.75 25.66
C PRO A 15 -21.93 -9.50 25.80
N LEU A 16 -21.16 -10.39 26.45
CA LEU A 16 -19.70 -10.26 26.54
C LEU A 16 -19.05 -10.46 25.16
N HIS A 17 -19.51 -11.46 24.40
CA HIS A 17 -19.04 -11.68 23.03
C HIS A 17 -19.38 -10.48 22.13
N LEU A 18 -20.58 -9.91 22.23
CA LEU A 18 -20.98 -8.68 21.53
C LEU A 18 -20.14 -7.46 21.93
N LEU A 19 -19.75 -7.35 23.21
CA LEU A 19 -18.91 -6.25 23.71
C LEU A 19 -17.46 -6.38 23.21
N ILE A 20 -16.93 -7.61 23.20
CA ILE A 20 -15.62 -7.94 22.62
C ILE A 20 -15.65 -7.74 21.09
N LEU A 21 -16.72 -8.17 20.41
CA LEU A 21 -16.92 -7.98 18.97
C LEU A 21 -17.04 -6.50 18.63
N SER A 22 -17.73 -5.73 19.45
CA SER A 22 -17.87 -4.28 19.36
C SER A 22 -16.50 -3.61 19.47
N GLN A 23 -15.67 -3.97 20.46
CA GLN A 23 -14.32 -3.43 20.59
C GLN A 23 -13.41 -3.80 19.41
N HIS A 24 -13.47 -5.03 18.90
CA HIS A 24 -12.73 -5.44 17.71
C HIS A 24 -13.17 -4.71 16.45
N THR A 25 -14.47 -4.47 16.30
CA THR A 25 -15.06 -3.76 15.15
C THR A 25 -14.74 -2.26 15.22
N ILE A 26 -14.85 -1.64 16.39
CA ILE A 26 -14.49 -0.24 16.63
C ILE A 26 -13.00 -0.02 16.34
N ARG A 27 -12.13 -0.90 16.83
CA ARG A 27 -10.68 -0.85 16.55
C ARG A 27 -10.39 -0.99 15.05
N PHE A 28 -11.08 -1.91 14.37
CA PHE A 28 -10.94 -2.09 12.93
C PHE A 28 -11.37 -0.83 12.14
N ILE A 29 -12.51 -0.24 12.50
CA ILE A 29 -13.02 0.99 11.88
C ILE A 29 -12.07 2.15 12.15
N ALA A 30 -11.58 2.30 13.37
CA ALA A 30 -10.64 3.36 13.74
C ALA A 30 -9.32 3.25 12.97
N LEU A 31 -8.71 2.06 12.91
CA LEU A 31 -7.51 1.81 12.13
C LEU A 31 -7.74 2.04 10.64
N SER A 32 -8.89 1.59 10.11
CA SER A 32 -9.27 1.85 8.72
C SER A 32 -9.38 3.35 8.46
N ALA A 33 -10.10 4.10 9.30
CA ALA A 33 -10.26 5.54 9.17
C ALA A 33 -8.91 6.28 9.20
N GLN A 34 -7.98 5.86 10.07
CA GLN A 34 -6.61 6.40 10.12
C GLN A 34 -5.82 6.11 8.85
N VAL A 35 -5.93 4.89 8.29
CA VAL A 35 -5.32 4.56 6.98
C VAL A 35 -5.85 5.50 5.90
N PHE A 36 -7.15 5.77 5.87
CA PHE A 36 -7.73 6.72 4.92
C PHE A 36 -7.19 8.13 5.15
N LEU A 37 -7.32 8.66 6.37
CA LEU A 37 -6.88 10.02 6.71
C LEU A 37 -5.44 10.28 6.29
N TYR A 38 -4.50 9.45 6.75
CA TYR A 38 -3.08 9.68 6.54
C TYR A 38 -2.66 9.49 5.08
N TYR A 39 -3.14 8.44 4.42
CA TYR A 39 -2.71 8.21 3.05
C TYR A 39 -3.46 9.04 2.01
N LEU A 40 -4.69 9.49 2.27
CA LEU A 40 -5.34 10.47 1.41
C LEU A 40 -4.60 11.81 1.51
N SER A 41 -4.24 12.24 2.73
CA SER A 41 -3.45 13.46 2.94
C SER A 41 -2.06 13.36 2.29
N CYS A 42 -1.38 12.23 2.47
CA CYS A 42 -0.10 11.94 1.84
C CYS A 42 -0.23 11.96 0.30
N GLY A 43 -1.29 11.36 -0.24
CA GLY A 43 -1.51 11.33 -1.68
C GLY A 43 -1.81 12.70 -2.29
N TYR A 44 -2.64 13.49 -1.61
CA TYR A 44 -2.91 14.88 -1.96
C TYR A 44 -1.62 15.73 -1.98
N LEU A 45 -0.80 15.64 -0.93
CA LEU A 45 0.47 16.37 -0.85
C LEU A 45 1.48 15.92 -1.90
N GLN A 46 1.55 14.62 -2.18
CA GLN A 46 2.39 14.10 -3.24
C GLN A 46 1.98 14.68 -4.58
N GLU A 47 0.70 14.62 -4.90
CA GLU A 47 0.20 15.16 -6.16
C GLU A 47 0.43 16.67 -6.26
N LEU A 48 0.16 17.42 -5.19
CA LEU A 48 0.39 18.86 -5.10
C LEU A 48 1.87 19.21 -5.34
N LEU A 49 2.82 18.48 -4.75
CA LEU A 49 4.24 18.67 -5.00
C LEU A 49 4.61 18.49 -6.47
N PHE A 50 4.05 17.46 -7.12
CA PHE A 50 4.29 17.18 -8.54
C PHE A 50 3.55 18.11 -9.51
N THR A 51 2.66 18.98 -9.03
CA THR A 51 2.13 20.09 -9.86
C THR A 51 3.11 21.25 -10.03
N LEU A 52 4.15 21.33 -9.19
CA LEU A 52 5.17 22.38 -9.29
C LEU A 52 6.07 22.15 -10.51
N GLU A 53 6.21 23.17 -11.36
CA GLU A 53 7.05 23.11 -12.55
C GLU A 53 8.52 22.81 -12.20
N GLY A 54 9.11 21.81 -12.84
CA GLY A 54 10.48 21.37 -12.58
C GLY A 54 10.65 20.42 -11.38
N PHE A 55 9.61 20.18 -10.58
CA PHE A 55 9.69 19.31 -9.40
C PHE A 55 10.06 17.86 -9.76
N LYS A 56 9.70 17.41 -10.98
CA LYS A 56 10.09 16.12 -11.56
C LYS A 56 11.56 15.79 -11.34
N ASN A 57 12.46 16.75 -11.57
CA ASN A 57 13.91 16.53 -11.48
C ASN A 57 14.38 16.31 -10.03
N THR A 58 13.56 16.71 -9.06
CA THR A 58 13.84 16.58 -7.62
C THR A 58 13.15 15.39 -6.95
N SER A 59 12.52 14.49 -7.73
CA SER A 59 11.77 13.33 -7.20
C SER A 59 12.62 12.39 -6.32
N TRP A 60 13.88 12.19 -6.69
CA TRP A 60 14.83 11.41 -5.88
C TRP A 60 15.21 12.13 -4.59
N PHE A 61 15.30 13.46 -4.62
CA PHE A 61 15.52 14.28 -3.44
C PHE A 61 14.32 14.26 -2.50
N LEU A 62 13.08 14.27 -3.03
CA LEU A 62 11.87 14.05 -2.22
C LEU A 62 11.92 12.69 -1.50
N SER A 63 12.30 11.63 -2.21
CA SER A 63 12.44 10.29 -1.60
C SER A 63 13.55 10.26 -0.55
N CYS A 64 14.68 10.94 -0.79
CA CYS A 64 15.77 11.08 0.18
C CYS A 64 15.28 11.78 1.46
N TYR A 65 14.59 12.90 1.29
CA TYR A 65 14.00 13.67 2.39
C TYR A 65 12.99 12.82 3.17
N GLN A 66 12.10 12.10 2.48
CA GLN A 66 11.13 11.19 3.09
C GLN A 66 11.82 10.09 3.93
N PHE A 67 12.86 9.46 3.40
CA PHE A 67 13.58 8.39 4.09
C PHE A 67 14.29 8.90 5.34
N LEU A 68 14.87 10.11 5.28
CA LEU A 68 15.47 10.76 6.44
C LEU A 68 14.44 10.97 7.56
N ILE A 69 13.29 11.56 7.23
CA ILE A 69 12.22 11.81 8.22
C ILE A 69 11.69 10.50 8.80
N TYR A 70 11.51 9.45 7.99
CA TYR A 70 11.05 8.15 8.49
C TYR A 70 12.07 7.53 9.44
N GLY A 71 13.36 7.62 9.11
CA GLY A 71 14.45 7.17 9.97
C GLY A 71 14.46 7.88 11.32
N VAL A 72 14.32 9.21 11.32
CA VAL A 72 14.27 10.03 12.54
C VAL A 72 13.04 9.70 13.39
N LEU A 73 11.84 9.63 12.79
CA LEU A 73 10.61 9.30 13.52
C LEU A 73 10.65 7.89 14.09
N SER A 74 11.20 6.92 13.35
CA SER A 74 11.38 5.55 13.85
C SER A 74 12.37 5.49 15.01
N PHE A 75 13.46 6.26 14.94
CA PHE A 75 14.44 6.35 16.02
C PHE A 75 13.80 6.87 17.31
N ILE A 76 13.01 7.95 17.19
CA ILE A 76 12.27 8.53 18.32
C ILE A 76 11.31 7.50 18.91
N GLN A 77 10.56 6.77 18.06
CA GLN A 77 9.62 5.74 18.51
C GLN A 77 10.31 4.54 19.17
N ILE A 78 11.48 4.13 18.70
CA ILE A 78 12.33 3.10 19.35
C ILE A 78 12.76 3.57 20.74
N GLY A 79 13.20 4.84 20.86
CA GLY A 79 13.60 5.45 22.13
C GLY A 79 12.47 5.44 23.15
N PHE A 80 11.25 5.85 22.76
CA PHE A 80 10.08 5.79 23.63
C PHE A 80 9.64 4.37 24.00
N ALA A 81 9.83 3.41 23.09
CA ALA A 81 9.44 2.01 23.32
C ALA A 81 10.46 1.20 24.12
N GLY A 82 11.64 1.77 24.46
CA GLY A 82 12.70 1.06 25.18
C GLY A 82 13.27 -0.16 24.44
N LEU A 83 13.14 -0.20 23.10
CA LEU A 83 13.57 -1.34 22.29
C LEU A 83 15.09 -1.26 22.07
N SER A 84 15.86 -1.96 22.91
CA SER A 84 17.33 -1.77 22.98
C SER A 84 18.17 -2.78 22.18
N GLN A 85 17.57 -3.78 21.53
CA GLN A 85 18.35 -4.81 20.82
C GLN A 85 17.85 -5.13 19.41
N ARG A 86 18.80 -5.11 18.46
CA ARG A 86 18.67 -5.55 17.06
C ARG A 86 18.38 -7.04 17.01
N ARG A 87 17.27 -7.45 16.39
CA ARG A 87 16.81 -8.85 16.40
C ARG A 87 16.96 -9.58 15.08
N ALA A 88 17.07 -8.87 13.95
CA ALA A 88 17.16 -9.52 12.65
C ALA A 88 18.60 -9.89 12.25
N SER A 89 18.74 -10.75 11.24
CA SER A 89 20.05 -11.11 10.67
C SER A 89 20.66 -9.98 9.83
N TYR A 90 21.99 -9.86 9.82
CA TYR A 90 22.73 -8.84 9.06
C TYR A 90 22.37 -8.78 7.57
N ARG A 91 22.12 -9.93 6.92
CA ARG A 91 21.72 -9.99 5.51
C ARG A 91 20.38 -9.31 5.24
N SER A 92 19.46 -9.40 6.20
CA SER A 92 18.13 -8.80 6.08
C SER A 92 18.22 -7.27 6.05
N TYR A 93 19.15 -6.70 6.83
CA TYR A 93 19.39 -5.26 6.87
C TYR A 93 20.16 -4.71 5.67
N LEU A 94 20.71 -5.55 4.81
CA LEU A 94 21.31 -5.12 3.53
C LEU A 94 20.31 -5.22 2.38
N ILE A 95 19.52 -6.30 2.35
CA ILE A 95 18.56 -6.55 1.27
C ILE A 95 17.34 -5.62 1.38
N LEU A 96 16.80 -5.42 2.58
CA LEU A 96 15.60 -4.60 2.79
C LEU A 96 15.77 -3.14 2.34
N PRO A 97 16.84 -2.41 2.70
CA PRO A 97 17.02 -1.04 2.25
C PRO A 97 17.11 -0.92 0.73
N ILE A 98 17.85 -1.82 0.06
CA ILE A 98 17.99 -1.81 -1.41
C ILE A 98 16.62 -1.99 -2.06
N LEU A 99 15.85 -2.97 -1.60
CA LEU A 99 14.50 -3.19 -2.08
C LEU A 99 13.60 -1.99 -1.80
N THR A 100 13.68 -1.39 -0.60
CA THR A 100 12.83 -0.25 -0.19
C THR A 100 13.14 0.99 -1.03
N VAL A 101 14.40 1.26 -1.32
CA VAL A 101 14.83 2.32 -2.24
C VAL A 101 14.32 2.04 -3.66
N ALA A 102 14.45 0.81 -4.15
CA ALA A 102 13.92 0.43 -5.46
C ALA A 102 12.40 0.63 -5.49
N ALA A 103 11.65 0.16 -4.50
CA ALA A 103 10.20 0.25 -4.48
C ALA A 103 9.71 1.70 -4.34
N MET A 104 10.09 2.40 -3.27
CA MET A 104 9.56 3.73 -2.99
C MET A 104 10.22 4.82 -3.85
N GLY A 105 11.54 4.72 -4.09
CA GLY A 105 12.28 5.69 -4.91
C GLY A 105 11.87 5.67 -6.37
N LEU A 106 11.86 4.49 -7.02
CA LEU A 106 11.39 4.36 -8.41
C LEU A 106 9.90 4.70 -8.51
N SER A 107 9.10 4.31 -7.52
CA SER A 107 7.70 4.72 -7.47
C SER A 107 7.58 6.24 -7.49
N THR A 108 8.18 6.98 -6.55
CA THR A 108 8.10 8.44 -6.54
C THR A 108 8.63 9.06 -7.83
N HIS A 109 9.73 8.54 -8.37
CA HIS A 109 10.30 8.99 -9.63
C HIS A 109 9.34 8.82 -10.82
N SER A 110 8.57 7.72 -10.87
CA SER A 110 7.60 7.47 -11.95
C SER A 110 6.50 8.54 -12.05
N VAL A 111 6.16 9.27 -10.98
CA VAL A 111 5.18 10.38 -11.01
C VAL A 111 5.66 11.55 -11.86
N GLY A 112 6.99 11.67 -12.05
CA GLY A 112 7.54 12.62 -13.02
C GLY A 112 7.23 12.28 -14.47
N TYR A 113 6.80 11.05 -14.77
CA TYR A 113 6.59 10.54 -16.12
C TYR A 113 5.16 10.07 -16.38
N LEU A 114 4.43 9.71 -15.32
CA LEU A 114 3.05 9.27 -15.34
C LEU A 114 2.19 10.25 -14.54
N ASN A 115 0.93 10.39 -14.93
CA ASN A 115 -0.04 11.07 -14.08
C ASN A 115 -0.19 10.32 -12.74
N TYR A 116 -0.42 11.07 -11.66
CA TYR A 116 -0.59 10.51 -10.32
C TYR A 116 -1.67 9.40 -10.24
N PRO A 117 -2.88 9.55 -10.84
CA PRO A 117 -3.87 8.48 -10.97
C PRO A 117 -3.35 7.22 -11.65
N THR A 118 -2.62 7.38 -12.76
CA THR A 118 -2.03 6.27 -13.52
C THR A 118 -1.06 5.50 -12.64
N GLN A 119 -0.19 6.19 -11.91
CA GLN A 119 0.70 5.56 -10.94
C GLN A 119 -0.07 4.79 -9.85
N LEU A 120 -1.15 5.37 -9.33
CA LEU A 120 -1.98 4.72 -8.31
C LEU A 120 -2.68 3.48 -8.84
N MET A 121 -3.11 3.49 -10.10
CA MET A 121 -3.66 2.32 -10.77
C MET A 121 -2.63 1.20 -10.83
N PHE A 122 -1.40 1.50 -11.27
CA PHE A 122 -0.28 0.54 -11.24
C PHE A 122 -0.05 -0.01 -9.81
N LYS A 123 -0.07 0.85 -8.80
CA LYS A 123 0.05 0.43 -7.39
C LYS A 123 -1.08 -0.48 -6.91
N CYS A 124 -2.27 -0.42 -7.49
CA CYS A 124 -3.35 -1.38 -7.17
C CYS A 124 -3.04 -2.76 -7.75
N CYS A 125 -2.37 -2.81 -8.89
CA CYS A 125 -1.98 -4.04 -9.57
C CYS A 125 -0.70 -4.70 -9.02
N LYS A 126 -0.12 -4.18 -7.92
CA LYS A 126 0.96 -4.87 -7.17
C LYS A 126 0.60 -6.32 -6.79
N LEU A 127 -0.70 -6.61 -6.71
CA LEU A 127 -1.24 -7.94 -6.48
C LEU A 127 -0.73 -8.96 -7.50
N ILE A 128 -0.53 -8.56 -8.77
CA ILE A 128 -0.02 -9.44 -9.82
C ILE A 128 1.40 -9.95 -9.48
N PRO A 129 2.43 -9.08 -9.29
CA PRO A 129 3.74 -9.54 -8.84
C PRO A 129 3.71 -10.30 -7.51
N VAL A 130 2.85 -9.91 -6.56
CA VAL A 130 2.73 -10.60 -5.26
C VAL A 130 2.25 -12.04 -5.43
N LEU A 131 1.27 -12.29 -6.30
CA LEU A 131 0.78 -13.64 -6.61
C LEU A 131 1.88 -14.52 -7.20
N ILE A 132 2.61 -13.99 -8.18
CA ILE A 132 3.71 -14.68 -8.84
C ILE A 132 4.84 -14.97 -7.84
N GLY A 133 5.24 -13.96 -7.07
CA GLY A 133 6.26 -14.10 -6.02
C GLY A 133 5.88 -15.10 -4.93
N GLY A 134 4.59 -15.19 -4.58
CA GLY A 134 4.07 -16.20 -3.66
C GLY A 134 4.26 -17.64 -4.15
N ILE A 135 4.21 -17.89 -5.46
CA ILE A 135 4.55 -19.22 -6.01
C ILE A 135 6.05 -19.44 -5.91
N VAL A 136 6.84 -18.51 -6.44
CA VAL A 136 8.29 -18.68 -6.60
C VAL A 136 8.98 -18.82 -5.24
N ILE A 137 8.56 -18.00 -4.28
CA ILE A 137 9.20 -17.90 -2.95
C ILE A 137 8.52 -18.85 -1.95
N GLN A 138 7.18 -18.96 -1.95
CA GLN A 138 6.43 -19.70 -0.92
C GLN A 138 5.81 -21.02 -1.43
N LYS A 139 5.99 -21.39 -2.71
CA LYS A 139 5.45 -22.60 -3.34
C LYS A 139 3.93 -22.78 -3.18
N LYS A 140 3.18 -21.66 -3.15
CA LYS A 140 1.71 -21.68 -3.08
C LYS A 140 1.07 -22.11 -4.42
N LYS A 141 -0.04 -22.85 -4.37
CA LYS A 141 -0.80 -23.28 -5.55
C LYS A 141 -1.67 -22.14 -6.10
N PHE A 142 -1.79 -22.06 -7.43
CA PHE A 142 -2.60 -21.05 -8.13
C PHE A 142 -4.07 -21.49 -8.23
N ASN A 143 -4.98 -20.59 -7.89
CA ASN A 143 -6.40 -20.79 -8.14
C ASN A 143 -6.78 -20.27 -9.54
N ARG A 144 -7.83 -20.81 -10.15
CA ARG A 144 -8.34 -20.32 -11.45
C ARG A 144 -8.76 -18.84 -11.37
N TYR A 145 -9.26 -18.42 -10.21
CA TYR A 145 -9.62 -17.02 -9.92
C TYR A 145 -8.40 -16.10 -9.82
N ASP A 146 -7.21 -16.59 -9.44
CA ASP A 146 -5.98 -15.78 -9.43
C ASP A 146 -5.54 -15.44 -10.87
N VAL A 147 -5.71 -16.37 -11.80
CA VAL A 147 -5.43 -16.16 -13.24
C VAL A 147 -6.40 -15.14 -13.83
N ALA A 148 -7.70 -15.34 -13.59
CA ALA A 148 -8.74 -14.42 -14.06
C ALA A 148 -8.53 -12.99 -13.50
N ALA A 149 -8.20 -12.87 -12.21
CA ALA A 149 -7.88 -11.59 -11.58
C ALA A 149 -6.69 -10.90 -12.25
N THR A 150 -5.61 -11.64 -12.51
CA THR A 150 -4.40 -11.11 -13.13
C THR A 150 -4.66 -10.61 -14.55
N PHE A 151 -5.41 -11.37 -15.35
CA PHE A 151 -5.78 -10.99 -16.71
C PHE A 151 -6.66 -9.73 -16.72
N CYS A 152 -7.68 -9.69 -15.86
CA CYS A 152 -8.59 -8.56 -15.73
C CYS A 152 -7.85 -7.28 -15.30
N MET A 153 -7.00 -7.36 -14.28
CA MET A 153 -6.15 -6.22 -13.86
C MET A 153 -5.23 -5.74 -14.99
N SER A 154 -4.67 -6.65 -15.78
CA SER A 154 -3.75 -6.30 -16.88
C SER A 154 -4.47 -5.56 -18.01
N ILE A 155 -5.64 -6.06 -18.43
CA ILE A 155 -6.50 -5.39 -19.43
C ILE A 155 -6.93 -4.01 -18.94
N GLY A 156 -7.41 -3.93 -17.70
CA GLY A 156 -7.86 -2.67 -17.12
C GLY A 156 -6.73 -1.62 -17.07
N LEU A 157 -5.50 -2.03 -16.71
CA LEU A 157 -4.33 -1.15 -16.76
C LEU A 157 -3.99 -0.68 -18.17
N ILE A 158 -4.05 -1.57 -19.17
CA ILE A 158 -3.76 -1.22 -20.56
C ILE A 158 -4.76 -0.17 -21.03
N PHE A 159 -6.06 -0.39 -20.82
CA PHE A 159 -7.08 0.60 -21.21
C PHE A 159 -6.98 1.91 -20.43
N PHE A 160 -6.66 1.86 -19.14
CA PHE A 160 -6.46 3.07 -18.33
C PHE A 160 -5.27 3.88 -18.85
N THR A 161 -4.18 3.20 -19.20
CA THR A 161 -2.97 3.82 -19.75
C THR A 161 -3.21 4.38 -21.15
N LEU A 162 -4.03 3.71 -21.97
CA LEU A 162 -4.46 4.21 -23.28
C LEU A 162 -5.38 5.43 -23.17
N ALA A 163 -6.26 5.47 -22.17
CA ALA A 163 -7.05 6.67 -21.87
C ALA A 163 -6.11 7.84 -21.49
N ASP A 164 -5.09 7.56 -20.68
CA ASP A 164 -4.07 8.53 -20.28
C ASP A 164 -3.26 9.07 -21.45
N SER A 165 -2.87 8.20 -22.41
CA SER A 165 -2.13 8.62 -23.60
C SER A 165 -2.97 9.41 -24.59
N LYS A 166 -4.28 9.15 -24.69
CA LYS A 166 -5.20 9.98 -25.49
C LYS A 166 -5.30 11.39 -24.91
N VAL A 167 -5.35 11.50 -23.59
CA VAL A 167 -5.47 12.78 -22.87
C VAL A 167 -4.16 13.59 -22.91
N ARG A 168 -3.01 12.91 -22.81
CA ARG A 168 -1.69 13.52 -22.93
C ARG A 168 -0.87 12.71 -23.96
N PRO A 169 -0.73 13.19 -25.21
CA PRO A 169 -0.05 12.44 -26.27
C PRO A 169 1.46 12.20 -26.03
N ASN A 170 2.04 12.80 -24.97
CA ASN A 170 3.40 12.52 -24.51
C ASN A 170 3.46 11.25 -23.64
N PHE A 171 2.97 10.12 -24.13
CA PHE A 171 3.07 8.85 -23.41
C PHE A 171 4.55 8.48 -23.19
N ASN A 172 4.95 8.37 -21.93
CA ASN A 172 6.33 8.06 -21.58
C ASN A 172 6.47 6.62 -21.06
N ALA A 173 6.82 5.70 -21.98
CA ALA A 173 7.01 4.28 -21.68
C ALA A 173 8.03 4.03 -20.55
N TYR A 174 9.01 4.92 -20.39
CA TYR A 174 9.97 4.85 -19.28
C TYR A 174 9.26 4.93 -17.92
N GLY A 175 8.24 5.78 -17.77
CA GLY A 175 7.45 5.88 -16.55
C GLY A 175 6.75 4.56 -16.19
N VAL A 176 6.21 3.87 -17.20
CA VAL A 176 5.56 2.55 -17.04
C VAL A 176 6.57 1.48 -16.62
N ILE A 177 7.74 1.44 -17.25
CA ILE A 177 8.80 0.48 -16.90
C ILE A 177 9.29 0.71 -15.46
N VAL A 178 9.52 1.98 -15.09
CA VAL A 178 9.99 2.37 -13.75
C VAL A 178 8.97 2.00 -12.68
N VAL A 179 7.67 2.26 -12.90
CA VAL A 179 6.65 1.86 -11.92
C VAL A 179 6.51 0.34 -11.84
N CYS A 180 6.57 -0.39 -12.96
CA CYS A 180 6.54 -1.87 -12.94
C CYS A 180 7.71 -2.45 -12.13
N LEU A 181 8.92 -1.93 -12.29
CA LEU A 181 10.08 -2.34 -11.51
C LEU A 181 9.90 -2.04 -10.02
N ALA A 182 9.33 -0.87 -9.70
CA ALA A 182 8.97 -0.49 -8.33
C ALA A 182 7.98 -1.49 -7.70
N LEU A 183 6.96 -1.93 -8.44
CA LEU A 183 5.95 -2.90 -7.97
C LEU A 183 6.53 -4.29 -7.72
N VAL A 184 7.49 -4.72 -8.53
CA VAL A 184 8.19 -5.99 -8.31
C VAL A 184 9.00 -5.93 -7.03
N ALA A 185 9.73 -4.83 -6.80
CA ALA A 185 10.45 -4.61 -5.54
C ALA A 185 9.47 -4.57 -4.35
N ASP A 186 8.36 -3.83 -4.43
CA ASP A 186 7.29 -3.79 -3.41
C ASP A 186 6.75 -5.19 -3.07
N ALA A 187 6.54 -6.03 -4.08
CA ALA A 187 6.06 -7.39 -3.89
C ALA A 187 7.08 -8.28 -3.17
N ILE A 188 8.37 -8.12 -3.46
CA ILE A 188 9.44 -8.82 -2.75
C ILE A 188 9.52 -8.32 -1.31
N ILE A 189 9.46 -7.00 -1.08
CA ILE A 189 9.48 -6.40 0.27
C ILE A 189 8.38 -7.00 1.13
N GLY A 190 7.13 -6.99 0.67
CA GLY A 190 6.00 -7.48 1.48
C GLY A 190 6.17 -8.93 1.90
N ASN A 191 6.59 -9.79 0.97
CA ASN A 191 6.85 -11.21 1.26
C ASN A 191 8.07 -11.41 2.17
N TYR A 192 9.12 -10.62 2.00
CA TYR A 192 10.37 -10.73 2.77
C TYR A 192 10.21 -10.17 4.18
N GLN A 193 9.51 -9.05 4.35
CA GLN A 193 9.15 -8.48 5.66
C GLN A 193 8.29 -9.44 6.46
N GLU A 194 7.25 -10.04 5.85
CA GLU A 194 6.41 -11.04 6.52
C GLU A 194 7.23 -12.24 7.00
N LYS A 195 8.17 -12.73 6.18
CA LYS A 195 9.08 -13.83 6.55
C LYS A 195 9.97 -13.46 7.73
N ILE A 196 10.59 -12.27 7.72
CA ILE A 196 11.48 -11.82 8.81
C ILE A 196 10.72 -11.63 10.12
N MET A 197 9.54 -11.02 10.07
CA MET A 197 8.70 -10.83 11.25
C MET A 197 8.32 -12.16 11.90
N LYS A 198 8.04 -13.20 11.10
CA LYS A 198 7.69 -14.53 11.62
C LYS A 198 8.88 -15.30 12.20
N ILE A 199 10.06 -15.21 11.58
CA ILE A 199 11.25 -15.98 11.99
C ILE A 199 11.95 -15.34 13.19
N TYR A 200 12.10 -14.01 13.18
CA TYR A 200 12.94 -13.27 14.13
C TYR A 200 12.13 -12.47 15.17
N HIS A 201 10.79 -12.51 15.12
CA HIS A 201 9.90 -11.75 16.01
C HIS A 201 10.29 -10.27 16.17
N VAL A 202 10.71 -9.66 15.06
CA VAL A 202 11.20 -8.28 14.98
C VAL A 202 10.03 -7.31 15.11
N SER A 203 10.26 -6.17 15.77
CA SER A 203 9.28 -5.08 15.83
C SER A 203 9.12 -4.41 14.47
N ASN A 204 7.90 -3.96 14.15
CA ASN A 204 7.60 -3.18 12.95
C ASN A 204 8.48 -1.93 12.86
N VAL A 205 8.64 -1.22 13.98
CA VAL A 205 9.41 0.04 14.07
C VAL A 205 10.90 -0.20 13.78
N GLU A 206 11.43 -1.35 14.21
CA GLU A 206 12.83 -1.72 13.96
C GLU A 206 13.09 -1.97 12.46
N ILE A 207 12.19 -2.72 11.79
CA ILE A 207 12.29 -2.97 10.35
C ILE A 207 12.26 -1.65 9.58
N VAL A 208 11.33 -0.75 9.94
CA VAL A 208 11.20 0.57 9.33
C VAL A 208 12.50 1.36 9.55
N PHE A 209 12.96 1.53 10.81
CA PHE A 209 14.16 2.29 11.12
C PHE A 209 15.37 1.90 10.25
N TYR A 210 15.74 0.62 10.22
CA TYR A 210 16.91 0.19 9.46
C TYR A 210 16.70 0.26 7.94
N SER A 211 15.51 -0.07 7.44
CA SER A 211 15.22 -0.01 5.99
C SER A 211 15.32 1.42 5.46
N PHE A 212 14.78 2.38 6.21
CA PHE A 212 14.76 3.79 5.82
C PHE A 212 16.08 4.51 6.08
N MET A 213 16.79 4.23 7.19
CA MET A 213 18.10 4.86 7.45
C MET A 213 19.18 4.40 6.46
N PHE A 214 19.31 3.10 6.21
CA PHE A 214 20.25 2.63 5.18
C PHE A 214 19.78 3.03 3.78
N GLY A 215 18.47 3.05 3.53
CA GLY A 215 17.92 3.51 2.26
C GLY A 215 18.21 4.99 2.00
N PHE A 216 18.14 5.83 3.04
CA PHE A 216 18.54 7.24 2.98
C PHE A 216 19.99 7.38 2.53
N LEU A 217 20.91 6.62 3.12
CA LEU A 217 22.33 6.66 2.74
C LEU A 217 22.54 6.25 1.27
N ILE A 218 21.84 5.22 0.80
CA ILE A 218 21.92 4.77 -0.61
C ILE A 218 21.41 5.86 -1.55
N ILE A 219 20.25 6.47 -1.27
CA ILE A 219 19.70 7.53 -2.12
C ILE A 219 20.58 8.78 -2.08
N LEU A 220 21.07 9.16 -0.89
CA LEU A 220 21.97 10.30 -0.72
C LEU A 220 23.25 10.12 -1.55
N PHE A 221 23.86 8.93 -1.48
CA PHE A 221 25.02 8.61 -2.30
C PHE A 221 24.71 8.72 -3.80
N GLY A 222 23.59 8.17 -4.26
CA GLY A 222 23.15 8.30 -5.66
C GLY A 222 22.92 9.75 -6.11
N LEU A 223 22.35 10.59 -5.23
CA LEU A 223 22.13 12.01 -5.50
C LEU A 223 23.43 12.81 -5.58
N LEU A 224 24.42 12.46 -4.76
CA LEU A 224 25.75 13.08 -4.80
C LEU A 224 26.50 12.68 -6.07
N VAL A 225 26.50 11.39 -6.44
CA VAL A 225 27.15 10.90 -7.66
C VAL A 225 26.53 11.51 -8.93
N THR A 226 25.21 11.69 -8.95
CA THR A 226 24.51 12.29 -10.10
C THR A 226 24.55 13.82 -10.12
N ASN A 227 25.19 14.47 -9.14
CA ASN A 227 25.18 15.93 -8.93
C ASN A 227 23.78 16.58 -8.83
N ASN A 228 22.74 15.76 -8.64
CA ASN A 228 21.36 16.23 -8.52
C ASN A 228 21.04 16.74 -7.12
N PHE A 229 21.87 16.41 -6.11
CA PHE A 229 21.66 16.85 -4.73
C PHE A 229 21.62 18.38 -4.61
N PHE A 230 22.69 19.06 -5.03
CA PHE A 230 22.81 20.51 -4.93
C PHE A 230 21.79 21.22 -5.83
N SER A 231 21.55 20.71 -7.04
CA SER A 231 20.51 21.22 -7.95
C SER A 231 19.12 21.14 -7.31
N SER A 232 18.80 20.03 -6.64
CA SER A 232 17.52 19.85 -5.96
C SER A 232 17.36 20.81 -4.78
N ILE A 233 18.41 21.02 -3.98
CA ILE A 233 18.39 22.01 -2.89
C ILE A 233 18.18 23.42 -3.44
N ALA A 234 18.91 23.80 -4.50
CA ALA A 234 18.76 25.09 -5.13
C ALA A 234 17.33 25.33 -5.65
N PHE A 235 16.70 24.29 -6.21
CA PHE A 235 15.29 24.35 -6.61
C PHE A 235 14.35 24.49 -5.41
N TRP A 236 14.53 23.68 -4.36
CA TRP A 236 13.66 23.70 -3.18
C TRP A 236 13.74 25.03 -2.42
N ASN A 237 14.91 25.66 -2.40
CA ASN A 237 15.13 26.98 -1.80
C ASN A 237 14.41 28.13 -2.52
N LYS A 238 13.95 27.95 -3.77
CA LYS A 238 13.13 28.95 -4.45
C LYS A 238 11.75 29.10 -3.80
N HIS A 239 11.21 28.00 -3.26
CA HIS A 239 9.88 27.95 -2.63
C HIS A 239 9.89 27.11 -1.36
N PRO A 240 10.63 27.53 -0.31
CA PRO A 240 10.98 26.66 0.82
C PRO A 240 9.75 26.19 1.61
N LEU A 241 8.75 27.05 1.80
CA LEU A 241 7.50 26.67 2.49
C LEU A 241 6.69 25.64 1.71
N ARG A 242 6.65 25.73 0.37
CA ARG A 242 5.87 24.81 -0.47
C ARG A 242 6.61 23.48 -0.65
N THR A 243 7.93 23.48 -0.77
CA THR A 243 8.70 22.25 -1.01
C THR A 243 9.00 21.52 0.30
N TYR A 244 9.76 22.14 1.21
CA TYR A 244 10.11 21.52 2.49
C TYR A 244 8.88 21.34 3.39
N GLY A 245 7.98 22.33 3.45
CA GLY A 245 6.77 22.23 4.28
C GLY A 245 5.83 21.10 3.83
N TYR A 246 5.46 21.05 2.55
CA TYR A 246 4.62 19.96 2.04
C TYR A 246 5.37 18.63 2.02
N GLY A 247 6.67 18.61 1.75
CA GLY A 247 7.52 17.42 1.84
C GLY A 247 7.58 16.84 3.26
N LEU A 248 7.61 17.70 4.28
CA LEU A 248 7.59 17.30 5.69
C LEU A 248 6.24 16.69 6.06
N LEU A 249 5.13 17.36 5.73
CA LEU A 249 3.79 16.84 5.97
C LEU A 249 3.53 15.52 5.22
N PHE A 250 3.99 15.44 3.96
CA PHE A 250 3.94 14.22 3.15
C PHE A 250 4.65 13.07 3.86
N SER A 251 5.82 13.36 4.44
CA SER A 251 6.63 12.38 5.15
C SER A 251 5.99 11.97 6.47
N ILE A 252 5.53 12.92 7.29
CA ILE A 252 4.87 12.61 8.57
C ILE A 252 3.62 11.75 8.35
N PHE A 253 2.73 12.16 7.44
CA PHE A 253 1.52 11.38 7.15
C PHE A 253 1.84 10.03 6.53
N GLY A 254 2.84 9.95 5.66
CA GLY A 254 3.25 8.66 5.11
C GLY A 254 3.84 7.72 6.18
N TYR A 255 4.61 8.25 7.15
CA TYR A 255 5.16 7.48 8.27
C TYR A 255 4.05 6.91 9.15
N LEU A 256 3.14 7.76 9.61
CA LEU A 256 1.96 7.36 10.38
C LEU A 256 1.11 6.35 9.61
N GLY A 257 0.94 6.54 8.30
CA GLY A 257 0.25 5.59 7.43
C GLY A 257 0.89 4.20 7.41
N ILE A 258 2.22 4.11 7.27
CA ILE A 258 2.93 2.81 7.28
C ILE A 258 2.81 2.13 8.64
N ASP A 259 2.96 2.87 9.74
CA ASP A 259 2.86 2.31 11.09
C ASP A 259 1.46 1.70 11.36
N ILE A 260 0.40 2.41 10.97
CA ILE A 260 -0.99 1.89 11.07
C ILE A 260 -1.21 0.69 10.14
N VAL A 261 -0.65 0.71 8.92
CA VAL A 261 -0.74 -0.43 7.99
C VAL A 261 -0.06 -1.67 8.56
N LEU A 262 1.15 -1.53 9.13
CA LEU A 262 1.86 -2.65 9.75
C LEU A 262 1.11 -3.17 10.99
N SER A 263 0.49 -2.28 11.77
CA SER A 263 -0.38 -2.66 12.89
C SER A 263 -1.63 -3.41 12.43
N MET A 264 -2.28 -2.96 11.34
CA MET A 264 -3.43 -3.64 10.73
C MET A 264 -3.04 -5.03 10.19
N ILE A 265 -1.86 -5.18 9.59
CA ILE A 265 -1.34 -6.50 9.13
C ILE A 265 -1.16 -7.43 10.32
N LYS A 266 -0.64 -6.93 11.45
CA LYS A 266 -0.40 -7.72 12.66
C LYS A 266 -1.70 -8.20 13.31
N GLU A 267 -2.73 -7.36 13.34
CA GLU A 267 -4.00 -7.66 14.03
C GLU A 267 -5.02 -8.39 13.16
N TYR A 268 -5.20 -7.96 11.91
CA TYR A 268 -6.27 -8.45 11.03
C TYR A 268 -5.73 -9.23 9.81
N GLY A 269 -4.41 -9.35 9.70
CA GLY A 269 -3.75 -10.05 8.61
C GLY A 269 -3.56 -9.21 7.35
N ALA A 270 -2.69 -9.70 6.47
CA ALA A 270 -2.31 -9.00 5.24
C ALA A 270 -3.48 -8.81 4.26
N LEU A 271 -4.42 -9.75 4.20
CA LEU A 271 -5.54 -9.70 3.24
C LEU A 271 -6.52 -8.55 3.53
N VAL A 272 -6.89 -8.38 4.80
CA VAL A 272 -7.78 -7.30 5.23
C VAL A 272 -7.10 -5.95 4.96
N CYS A 273 -5.83 -5.83 5.35
CA CYS A 273 -5.05 -4.62 5.09
C CYS A 273 -4.96 -4.27 3.60
N VAL A 274 -4.71 -5.26 2.73
CA VAL A 274 -4.68 -5.04 1.27
C VAL A 274 -6.01 -4.54 0.75
N THR A 275 -7.13 -5.04 1.28
CA THR A 275 -8.48 -4.61 0.87
C THR A 275 -8.73 -3.15 1.26
N VAL A 276 -8.46 -2.78 2.52
CA VAL A 276 -8.62 -1.40 3.03
C VAL A 276 -7.74 -0.43 2.25
N THR A 277 -6.46 -0.77 2.05
CA THR A 277 -5.52 0.09 1.33
C THR A 277 -5.86 0.24 -0.15
N THR A 278 -6.46 -0.78 -0.78
CA THR A 278 -6.90 -0.71 -2.18
C THR A 278 -8.17 0.13 -2.33
N CYS A 279 -9.13 -0.01 -1.42
CA CYS A 279 -10.30 0.87 -1.36
C CYS A 279 -9.86 2.34 -1.22
N ARG A 280 -8.94 2.62 -0.30
CA ARG A 280 -8.35 3.96 -0.12
C ARG A 280 -7.69 4.48 -1.40
N LYS A 281 -6.94 3.65 -2.14
CA LYS A 281 -6.33 4.04 -3.43
C LYS A 281 -7.39 4.39 -4.48
N ALA A 282 -8.47 3.62 -4.57
CA ALA A 282 -9.58 3.91 -5.48
C ALA A 282 -10.21 5.28 -5.15
N ILE A 283 -10.46 5.58 -3.88
CA ILE A 283 -10.92 6.91 -3.46
C ILE A 283 -9.91 8.00 -3.80
N THR A 284 -8.60 7.74 -3.63
CA THR A 284 -7.55 8.71 -3.96
C THR A 284 -7.55 9.02 -5.46
N ILE A 285 -7.78 8.03 -6.33
CA ILE A 285 -7.87 8.22 -7.78
C ILE A 285 -9.05 9.12 -8.13
N VAL A 286 -10.23 8.87 -7.55
CA VAL A 286 -11.42 9.71 -7.74
C VAL A 286 -11.13 11.14 -7.26
N LEU A 287 -10.60 11.28 -6.05
CA LEU A 287 -10.23 12.59 -5.49
C LEU A 287 -9.23 13.34 -6.36
N SER A 288 -8.25 12.64 -6.94
CA SER A 288 -7.26 13.22 -7.84
C SER A 288 -7.90 13.85 -9.08
N PHE A 289 -8.89 13.19 -9.71
CA PHE A 289 -9.62 13.77 -10.84
C PHE A 289 -10.58 14.90 -10.43
N THR A 290 -11.10 14.90 -9.20
CA THR A 290 -12.01 15.96 -8.73
C THR A 290 -11.30 17.21 -8.20
N LEU A 291 -10.16 17.03 -7.51
CA LEU A 291 -9.43 18.12 -6.84
C LEU A 291 -8.40 18.77 -7.75
N PHE A 292 -7.80 18.01 -8.66
CA PHE A 292 -6.85 18.52 -9.63
C PHE A 292 -7.51 18.53 -11.00
N SER A 293 -7.71 19.72 -11.56
CA SER A 293 -8.34 19.89 -12.87
C SER A 293 -7.52 19.19 -13.95
N LYS A 294 -7.95 18.01 -14.35
CA LYS A 294 -7.34 17.18 -15.39
C LYS A 294 -8.36 16.88 -16.46
N PRO A 295 -7.92 16.66 -17.72
CA PRO A 295 -8.86 16.24 -18.75
C PRO A 295 -9.38 14.85 -18.40
N PHE A 296 -10.70 14.71 -18.35
CA PHE A 296 -11.37 13.48 -17.98
C PHE A 296 -12.04 12.89 -19.22
N VAL A 297 -11.81 11.60 -19.45
CA VAL A 297 -12.44 10.82 -20.52
C VAL A 297 -13.15 9.63 -19.90
N PHE A 298 -14.31 9.27 -20.44
CA PHE A 298 -15.13 8.18 -19.91
C PHE A 298 -14.41 6.81 -19.94
N ASP A 299 -13.41 6.66 -20.82
CA ASP A 299 -12.51 5.50 -20.88
C ASP A 299 -11.83 5.18 -19.53
N TYR A 300 -11.56 6.18 -18.68
CA TYR A 300 -11.02 5.95 -17.33
C TYR A 300 -11.98 5.20 -16.41
N VAL A 301 -13.29 5.40 -16.57
CA VAL A 301 -14.31 4.74 -15.74
C VAL A 301 -14.39 3.25 -16.09
N TRP A 302 -14.51 2.93 -17.38
CA TRP A 302 -14.57 1.54 -17.85
C TRP A 302 -13.30 0.77 -17.49
N SER A 303 -12.13 1.36 -17.73
CA SER A 303 -10.86 0.75 -17.36
C SER A 303 -10.70 0.58 -15.85
N GLY A 304 -11.12 1.57 -15.06
CA GLY A 304 -11.15 1.49 -13.59
C GLY A 304 -12.05 0.36 -13.08
N LEU A 305 -13.26 0.21 -13.64
CA LEU A 305 -14.19 -0.87 -13.28
C LEU A 305 -13.61 -2.25 -13.56
N ILE A 306 -12.92 -2.43 -14.68
CA ILE A 306 -12.21 -3.67 -15.01
C ILE A 306 -11.12 -3.97 -13.97
N VAL A 307 -10.33 -2.97 -13.55
CA VAL A 307 -9.31 -3.22 -12.51
C VAL A 307 -9.95 -3.56 -11.16
N VAL A 308 -11.04 -2.89 -10.79
CA VAL A 308 -11.79 -3.19 -9.55
C VAL A 308 -12.33 -4.62 -9.58
N LEU A 309 -12.86 -5.08 -10.72
CA LEU A 309 -13.30 -6.47 -10.90
C LEU A 309 -12.12 -7.45 -10.70
N GLY A 310 -10.95 -7.14 -11.26
CA GLY A 310 -9.74 -7.94 -11.06
C GLY A 310 -9.32 -8.02 -9.59
N ILE A 311 -9.36 -6.91 -8.86
CA ILE A 311 -9.08 -6.86 -7.41
C ILE A 311 -10.09 -7.70 -6.64
N TYR A 312 -11.38 -7.58 -6.97
CA TYR A 312 -12.44 -8.38 -6.33
C TYR A 312 -12.22 -9.88 -6.53
N LEU A 313 -11.92 -10.32 -7.76
CA LEU A 313 -11.60 -11.72 -8.05
C LEU A 313 -10.40 -12.23 -7.26
N ASN A 314 -9.37 -11.39 -7.08
CA ASN A 314 -8.21 -11.73 -6.26
C ASN A 314 -8.57 -11.94 -4.78
N VAL A 315 -9.36 -11.03 -4.21
CA VAL A 315 -9.83 -11.14 -2.82
C VAL A 315 -10.70 -12.37 -2.64
N TYR A 316 -11.61 -12.62 -3.60
CA TYR A 316 -12.46 -13.82 -3.61
C TYR A 316 -11.64 -15.11 -3.65
N SER A 317 -10.64 -15.18 -4.52
CA SER A 317 -9.72 -16.33 -4.63
C SER A 317 -9.07 -16.69 -3.29
N ARG A 318 -8.69 -15.66 -2.51
CA ARG A 318 -8.02 -15.83 -1.21
C ARG A 318 -8.97 -16.24 -0.09
N ASN A 319 -10.26 -15.89 -0.19
CA ASN A 319 -11.29 -16.16 0.80
C ASN A 319 -12.38 -17.13 0.31
N GLN A 320 -12.07 -18.00 -0.64
CA GLN A 320 -13.06 -18.87 -1.29
C GLN A 320 -13.89 -19.69 -0.29
N ALA A 321 -13.26 -20.25 0.75
CA ALA A 321 -13.96 -21.03 1.77
C ALA A 321 -14.99 -20.19 2.56
N GLY A 322 -14.63 -18.97 2.96
CA GLY A 322 -15.51 -18.09 3.72
C GLY A 322 -16.64 -17.49 2.87
N PHE A 323 -16.36 -17.18 1.60
CA PHE A 323 -17.39 -16.72 0.66
C PHE A 323 -18.38 -17.83 0.31
N ASN A 324 -17.88 -19.03 -0.01
CA ASN A 324 -18.75 -20.17 -0.34
C ASN A 324 -19.65 -20.56 0.83
N ALA A 325 -19.15 -20.50 2.07
CA ALA A 325 -19.96 -20.75 3.26
C ALA A 325 -21.08 -19.71 3.45
N LYS A 326 -20.79 -18.42 3.19
CA LYS A 326 -21.82 -17.37 3.20
C LYS A 326 -22.83 -17.54 2.09
N ILE A 327 -22.39 -17.82 0.87
CA ILE A 327 -23.30 -18.06 -0.27
C ILE A 327 -24.21 -19.25 0.04
N ALA A 328 -23.65 -20.37 0.52
CA ALA A 328 -24.44 -21.53 0.91
C ALA A 328 -25.46 -21.22 2.02
N SER A 329 -25.10 -20.39 3.02
CA SER A 329 -26.05 -19.98 4.05
C SER A 329 -27.18 -19.10 3.50
N TYR A 330 -26.88 -18.17 2.59
CA TYR A 330 -27.90 -17.36 1.91
C TYR A 330 -28.80 -18.21 1.01
N THR A 331 -28.23 -19.13 0.23
CA THR A 331 -29.01 -20.03 -0.64
C THR A 331 -29.92 -20.93 0.20
N ASN A 332 -29.43 -21.48 1.31
CA ASN A 332 -30.25 -22.27 2.23
C ASN A 332 -31.37 -21.44 2.88
N ARG A 333 -31.09 -20.17 3.21
CA ARG A 333 -32.08 -19.25 3.80
C ARG A 333 -33.14 -18.81 2.80
N LEU A 334 -32.76 -18.62 1.53
CA LEU A 334 -33.68 -18.38 0.41
C LEU A 334 -34.53 -19.62 0.12
N LEU A 335 -33.93 -20.80 0.06
CA LEU A 335 -34.65 -22.07 -0.14
C LEU A 335 -35.63 -22.36 1.01
N SER A 336 -35.31 -21.97 2.25
CA SER A 336 -36.24 -22.08 3.38
C SER A 336 -37.38 -21.06 3.38
N LEU A 337 -37.28 -19.97 2.59
CA LEU A 337 -38.39 -19.03 2.40
C LEU A 337 -39.36 -19.48 1.29
N PHE A 338 -38.92 -20.41 0.43
CA PHE A 338 -39.72 -21.01 -0.64
C PHE A 338 -40.30 -22.39 -0.27
N ARG A 339 -40.15 -22.83 0.98
CA ARG A 339 -40.65 -24.11 1.50
C ARG A 339 -41.65 -23.89 2.61
#